data_AF-A0A4R3MMZ3-F1
#
_entry.id   AF-A0A4R3MMZ3-F1
#
_cell.length_a   1.000
_cell.length_b   1.000
_cell.length_c   1.000
_cell.angle_alpha   90.00
_cell.angle_beta   90.00
_cell.angle_gamma   90.00
#
_symmetry.space_group_name_H-M   'P 1'
#
loop_
_entity.id
_entity.type
_entity.pdbx_description
1 polymer ?
#
loop_
_entity_poly.entity_id
_entity_poly.type
_entity_poly.pdbx_seq_one_letter_code
_entity_poly.pdbx_strand_id
1 'polypeptide(L)'
;MSSYQFLASNKPLKEVTNSFVKLLSINDMIANNMEIPDFLLKTTKDRDEKIVLQCDSEEHLDEIEIMNENSIQVGYLKKYTNKKYISSLTWRYTDKRAEELLQYIKDQLKDVDEIELWDTWMDEKIEEPIIRELNIQDLTVQLIKESVGKGCYGKPSCLKITIKNLLYDFQE
;
A
#
# COMPACT_ATOMS: atom_id res chain seq x y z
N MET A 1 15.42 -3.66 -9.67
CA MET A 1 13.96 -3.72 -9.84
C MET A 1 13.36 -3.85 -8.46
N SER A 2 12.52 -2.90 -8.05
CA SER A 2 11.81 -2.91 -6.77
C SER A 2 10.34 -3.16 -7.01
N SER A 3 9.71 -4.00 -6.19
CA SER A 3 8.26 -4.17 -6.21
C SER A 3 7.60 -2.87 -5.77
N TYR A 4 6.50 -2.51 -6.41
CA TYR A 4 5.67 -1.39 -6.03
C TYR A 4 4.20 -1.78 -6.13
N GLN A 5 3.53 -1.69 -4.99
CA GLN A 5 2.12 -2.06 -4.84
C GLN A 5 1.31 -0.82 -4.54
N PHE A 6 0.13 -0.73 -5.14
CA PHE A 6 -0.72 0.43 -4.97
C PHE A 6 -2.20 0.12 -5.21
N LEU A 7 -3.06 0.97 -4.66
CA LEU A 7 -4.48 1.02 -4.97
C LEU A 7 -4.75 2.23 -5.85
N ALA A 8 -5.65 2.08 -6.82
CA ALA A 8 -6.07 3.17 -7.68
C ALA A 8 -7.60 3.25 -7.76
N SER A 9 -8.13 4.47 -7.73
CA SER A 9 -9.57 4.70 -7.68
C SER A 9 -9.99 6.06 -8.27
N ASN A 10 -11.29 6.22 -8.52
CA ASN A 10 -11.88 7.46 -9.01
C ASN A 10 -12.07 8.52 -7.93
N LYS A 11 -11.92 8.17 -6.65
CA LYS A 11 -11.97 9.08 -5.49
C LYS A 11 -10.78 8.82 -4.53
N PRO A 12 -10.44 9.76 -3.64
CA PRO A 12 -9.42 9.50 -2.62
C PRO A 12 -9.81 8.32 -1.73
N LEU A 13 -8.84 7.46 -1.43
CA LEU A 13 -9.01 6.40 -0.44
C LEU A 13 -8.52 6.88 0.94
N LYS A 14 -9.03 6.28 2.02
CA LYS A 14 -8.64 6.65 3.39
C LYS A 14 -7.23 6.13 3.70
N GLU A 15 -6.39 6.98 4.27
CA GLU A 15 -5.04 6.55 4.65
C GLU A 15 -5.07 5.60 5.85
N VAL A 16 -4.12 4.67 5.85
CA VAL A 16 -3.84 3.75 6.96
C VAL A 16 -2.39 3.98 7.35
N THR A 17 -2.15 4.39 8.59
CA THR A 17 -0.80 4.62 9.10
C THR A 17 -0.39 3.49 10.04
N ASN A 18 0.88 3.12 10.00
CA ASN A 18 1.40 2.12 10.89
C ASN A 18 1.54 2.65 12.33
N SER A 19 0.60 2.27 13.20
CA SER A 19 0.56 2.74 14.60
C SER A 19 1.71 2.26 15.49
N PHE A 20 2.45 1.23 15.06
CA PHE A 20 3.60 0.70 15.78
C PHE A 20 4.89 1.47 15.49
N VAL A 21 4.90 2.27 14.41
CA VAL A 21 6.04 3.07 14.00
C VAL A 21 5.89 4.48 14.55
N LYS A 22 6.89 4.91 15.31
CA LYS A 22 6.99 6.28 15.81
C LYS A 22 8.20 6.97 15.23
N LEU A 23 7.99 8.14 14.65
CA LEU A 23 9.08 9.02 14.25
C LEU A 23 9.40 9.96 15.42
N LEU A 24 10.62 9.87 15.90
CA LEU A 24 11.17 10.64 17.01
C LEU A 24 12.27 11.57 16.51
N SER A 25 12.36 12.72 17.16
CA SER A 25 13.54 13.58 17.08
C SER A 25 14.62 13.15 18.09
N ILE A 26 15.84 13.67 17.95
CA ILE A 26 16.90 13.42 18.93
C ILE A 26 16.48 14.00 20.30
N ASN A 27 15.80 15.14 20.30
CA ASN A 27 15.31 15.75 21.55
C ASN A 27 14.19 14.93 22.20
N ASP A 28 13.30 14.29 21.42
CA ASP A 28 12.30 13.35 21.96
C ASP A 28 12.98 12.17 22.66
N MET A 29 14.05 11.63 22.07
CA MET A 29 14.82 10.54 22.69
C MET A 29 15.45 10.96 24.02
N ILE A 30 16.01 12.17 24.09
CA ILE A 30 16.58 12.73 25.33
C ILE A 30 15.48 12.89 26.38
N ALA A 31 14.34 13.47 26.01
CA ALA A 31 13.22 13.72 26.92
C ALA A 31 12.61 12.43 27.48
N ASN A 32 12.67 11.33 26.73
CA ASN A 32 12.18 10.02 27.13
C ASN A 32 13.28 9.11 27.72
N ASN A 33 14.46 9.65 28.06
CA ASN A 33 15.59 8.92 28.65
C ASN A 33 16.03 7.69 27.83
N MET A 34 15.96 7.77 26.50
CA MET A 34 16.36 6.69 25.61
C MET A 34 17.88 6.69 25.40
N GLU A 35 18.45 5.52 25.13
CA GLU A 35 19.85 5.41 24.70
C GLU A 35 19.98 5.96 23.27
N ILE A 36 20.92 6.90 23.08
CA ILE A 36 21.14 7.57 21.79
C ILE A 36 22.48 7.09 21.24
N PRO A 37 22.47 6.37 20.10
CA PRO A 37 23.70 5.98 19.42
C PRO A 37 24.62 7.18 19.12
N ASP A 38 25.92 7.00 19.31
CA ASP A 38 26.94 8.04 19.09
C ASP A 38 26.87 8.71 17.71
N PHE A 39 26.46 7.96 16.67
CA PHE A 39 26.35 8.51 15.32
C PHE A 39 25.24 9.56 15.20
N LEU A 40 24.15 9.42 15.97
CA LEU A 40 23.08 10.43 16.03
C LEU A 40 23.53 11.68 16.78
N LEU A 41 24.37 11.54 17.81
CA LEU A 41 24.91 12.67 18.55
C LEU A 41 25.87 13.53 17.70
N LYS A 42 26.50 12.93 16.70
CA LYS A 42 27.45 13.58 15.78
C LYS A 42 26.79 14.08 14.50
N THR A 43 25.46 13.98 14.37
CA THR A 43 24.75 14.42 13.17
C THR A 43 24.79 15.95 13.04
N THR A 44 24.80 16.43 11.79
CA THR A 44 24.59 17.84 11.45
C THR A 44 23.11 18.18 11.23
N LYS A 45 22.23 17.17 11.27
CA LYS A 45 20.78 17.36 11.14
C LYS A 45 20.20 18.10 12.34
N ASP A 46 19.08 18.77 12.11
CA ASP A 46 18.31 19.41 13.16
C ASP A 46 17.86 18.36 14.19
N ARG A 47 18.03 18.68 15.47
CA ARG A 47 17.76 17.76 16.59
C ARG A 47 16.28 17.68 16.94
N ASP A 48 15.47 18.59 16.42
CA ASP A 48 14.00 18.57 16.49
C ASP A 48 13.37 17.91 15.25
N GLU A 49 14.16 17.61 14.21
CA GLU A 49 13.69 16.86 13.04
C GLU A 49 13.47 15.39 13.42
N LYS A 50 12.31 14.84 13.04
CA LYS A 50 11.92 13.47 13.33
C LYS A 50 12.62 12.47 12.41
N ILE A 51 13.88 12.19 12.72
CA ILE A 51 14.78 11.36 11.90
C ILE A 51 14.97 9.94 12.41
N VAL A 52 14.46 9.62 13.60
CA VAL A 52 14.63 8.32 14.23
C VAL A 52 13.33 7.54 14.16
N LEU A 53 13.39 6.36 13.55
CA LEU A 53 12.29 5.42 13.53
C LEU A 53 12.40 4.51 14.75
N GLN A 54 11.43 4.62 15.66
CA GLN A 54 11.25 3.70 16.77
C GLN A 54 10.16 2.70 16.42
N CYS A 55 10.47 1.42 16.60
CA CYS A 55 9.55 0.31 16.44
C CYS A 55 9.95 -0.81 17.41
N ASP A 56 8.97 -1.44 18.07
CA ASP A 56 9.26 -2.44 19.12
C ASP A 56 9.79 -3.77 18.53
N SER A 57 9.43 -4.08 17.29
CA SER A 57 9.90 -5.27 16.58
C SER A 57 10.05 -4.98 15.09
N GLU A 58 10.87 -5.77 14.39
CA GLU A 58 10.98 -5.69 12.94
C GLU A 58 9.67 -6.11 12.25
N GLU A 59 8.94 -7.08 12.81
CA GLU A 59 7.65 -7.53 12.26
C GLU A 59 6.60 -6.42 12.20
N HIS A 60 6.64 -5.48 13.14
CA HIS A 60 5.77 -4.32 13.16
C HIS A 60 6.05 -3.32 12.02
N LEU A 61 7.23 -3.33 11.40
CA LEU A 61 7.53 -2.49 10.24
C LEU A 61 6.73 -2.91 9.00
N ASP A 62 6.27 -4.16 8.99
CA ASP A 62 5.57 -4.77 7.86
C ASP A 62 4.03 -4.70 7.98
N GLU A 63 3.50 -3.99 8.97
CA GLU A 63 2.06 -3.74 9.06
C GLU A 63 1.55 -2.93 7.87
N ILE A 64 0.25 -3.01 7.62
CA ILE A 64 -0.37 -2.33 6.48
C ILE A 64 -0.26 -0.82 6.66
N GLU A 65 0.33 -0.19 5.67
CA GLU A 65 0.33 1.25 5.48
C GLU A 65 -0.19 1.58 4.07
N ILE A 66 -1.16 2.48 4.01
CA ILE A 66 -1.78 2.96 2.78
C ILE A 66 -1.74 4.47 2.80
N MET A 67 -0.96 5.08 1.90
CA MET A 67 -0.73 6.52 1.87
C MET A 67 -1.06 7.09 0.51
N ASN A 68 -1.65 8.29 0.46
CA ASN A 68 -1.93 8.91 -0.84
C ASN A 68 -0.63 9.23 -1.58
N GLU A 69 -0.52 8.76 -2.82
CA GLU A 69 0.65 8.96 -3.65
C GLU A 69 0.55 10.30 -4.38
N ASN A 70 1.29 11.28 -3.88
CA ASN A 70 1.33 12.65 -4.43
C ASN A 70 2.65 12.95 -5.17
N SER A 71 3.58 11.99 -5.27
CA SER A 71 4.93 12.21 -5.80
C SER A 71 5.07 11.98 -7.31
N ILE A 72 6.27 12.23 -7.83
CA ILE A 72 6.71 12.10 -9.24
C ILE A 72 6.45 10.71 -9.84
N GLN A 73 6.19 9.68 -9.01
CA GLN A 73 5.87 8.32 -9.43
C GLN A 73 4.58 8.24 -10.26
N VAL A 74 3.71 9.26 -10.21
CA VAL A 74 2.49 9.34 -11.04
C VAL A 74 2.79 9.12 -12.54
N GLY A 75 3.93 9.56 -13.06
CA GLY A 75 4.30 9.34 -14.47
C GLY A 75 4.53 7.86 -14.81
N TYR A 76 5.10 7.11 -13.88
CA TYR A 76 5.29 5.67 -14.00
C TYR A 76 3.96 4.93 -13.88
N LEU A 77 3.17 5.26 -12.86
CA LEU A 77 1.93 4.55 -12.54
C LEU A 77 0.82 4.78 -13.57
N LYS A 78 0.85 5.92 -14.27
CA LYS A 78 -0.01 6.21 -15.43
C LYS A 78 0.12 5.21 -16.58
N LYS A 79 1.20 4.42 -16.61
CA LYS A 79 1.37 3.32 -17.57
C LYS A 79 0.44 2.14 -17.28
N TYR A 80 0.01 1.99 -16.02
CA TYR A 80 -0.81 0.87 -15.55
C TYR A 80 -2.27 1.26 -15.36
N THR A 81 -2.52 2.47 -14.86
CA THR A 81 -3.87 2.92 -14.53
C THR A 81 -4.19 4.30 -15.09
N ASN A 82 -5.46 4.50 -15.45
CA ASN A 82 -6.01 5.81 -15.80
C ASN A 82 -6.72 6.49 -14.63
N LYS A 83 -6.73 5.86 -13.45
CA LYS A 83 -7.37 6.41 -12.25
C LYS A 83 -6.64 7.66 -11.76
N LYS A 84 -7.42 8.62 -11.25
CA LYS A 84 -6.89 9.91 -10.79
C LYS A 84 -6.23 9.81 -9.42
N TYR A 85 -6.77 8.99 -8.52
CA TYR A 85 -6.30 8.88 -7.15
C TYR A 85 -5.56 7.57 -6.99
N ILE A 86 -4.34 7.65 -6.48
CA ILE A 86 -3.44 6.54 -6.26
C ILE A 86 -3.01 6.57 -4.80
N SER A 87 -2.99 5.41 -4.17
CA SER A 87 -2.47 5.24 -2.81
C SER A 87 -1.44 4.11 -2.82
N SER A 88 -0.24 4.36 -2.31
CA SER A 88 0.77 3.31 -2.14
C SER A 88 0.28 2.28 -1.12
N LEU A 89 0.72 1.03 -1.28
CA LEU A 89 0.47 -0.06 -0.34
C LEU A 89 1.83 -0.61 0.12
N THR A 90 2.13 -0.45 1.40
CA THR A 90 3.33 -1.01 2.03
C THR A 90 2.90 -2.00 3.11
N TRP A 91 3.35 -3.25 3.00
CA TRP A 91 3.01 -4.33 3.92
C TRP A 91 3.84 -5.59 3.61
N ARG A 92 3.82 -6.56 4.51
CA ARG A 92 4.22 -7.96 4.23
C ARG A 92 3.07 -8.90 4.49
N TYR A 93 2.90 -9.86 3.59
CA TYR A 93 1.83 -10.84 3.68
C TYR A 93 1.86 -11.62 5.00
N THR A 94 0.72 -11.61 5.69
CA THR A 94 0.26 -12.63 6.63
C THR A 94 -1.24 -12.82 6.38
N ASP A 95 -1.82 -13.95 6.78
CA ASP A 95 -3.26 -14.16 6.63
C ASP A 95 -4.06 -13.05 7.36
N LYS A 96 -3.60 -12.65 8.55
CA LYS A 96 -4.19 -11.55 9.33
C LYS A 96 -4.17 -10.21 8.57
N ARG A 97 -3.03 -9.82 8.00
CA ARG A 97 -2.93 -8.56 7.24
C ARG A 97 -3.73 -8.64 5.94
N ALA A 98 -3.75 -9.79 5.28
CA ALA A 98 -4.59 -9.96 4.10
C ALA A 98 -6.09 -9.85 4.43
N GLU A 99 -6.53 -10.30 5.61
CA GLU A 99 -7.89 -10.03 6.12
C GLU A 99 -8.14 -8.54 6.38
N GLU A 100 -7.18 -7.84 6.99
CA GLU A 100 -7.27 -6.39 7.22
C GLU A 100 -7.37 -5.61 5.90
N LEU A 101 -6.55 -5.96 4.90
CA LEU A 101 -6.61 -5.38 3.56
C LEU A 101 -7.94 -5.69 2.86
N LEU A 102 -8.46 -6.92 3.02
CA LEU A 102 -9.77 -7.31 2.51
C LEU A 102 -10.88 -6.42 3.09
N GLN A 103 -10.87 -6.21 4.41
CA GLN A 103 -11.87 -5.38 5.09
C GLN A 103 -11.73 -3.91 4.70
N TYR A 104 -10.49 -3.42 4.59
CA TYR A 104 -10.23 -2.08 4.09
C TYR A 104 -10.84 -1.87 2.70
N ILE A 105 -10.60 -2.78 1.76
CA ILE A 105 -11.16 -2.69 0.39
C ILE A 105 -12.69 -2.70 0.43
N LYS A 106 -13.30 -3.61 1.21
CA LYS A 106 -14.76 -3.68 1.39
C LYS A 106 -15.34 -2.36 1.93
N ASP A 107 -14.65 -1.74 2.87
CA ASP A 107 -15.08 -0.48 3.46
C ASP A 107 -14.93 0.70 2.50
N GLN A 108 -13.82 0.77 1.76
CA GLN A 108 -13.63 1.82 0.75
C GLN A 108 -14.64 1.72 -0.39
N LEU A 109 -15.00 0.50 -0.81
CA LEU A 109 -16.02 0.25 -1.83
C LEU A 109 -17.43 0.66 -1.39
N LYS A 110 -17.67 1.12 -0.16
CA LYS A 110 -18.93 1.79 0.19
C LYS A 110 -19.01 3.21 -0.40
N ASP A 111 -17.85 3.83 -0.62
CA ASP A 111 -17.69 5.22 -1.04
C ASP A 111 -17.25 5.35 -2.52
N VAL A 112 -16.65 4.29 -3.08
CA VAL A 112 -16.12 4.24 -4.46
C VAL A 112 -16.63 3.01 -5.22
N ASP A 113 -16.87 3.16 -6.53
CA ASP A 113 -17.49 2.08 -7.34
C ASP A 113 -16.52 0.94 -7.71
N GLU A 114 -15.23 1.26 -7.74
CA GLU A 114 -14.18 0.38 -8.22
C GLU A 114 -12.84 0.73 -7.57
N ILE A 115 -12.08 -0.30 -7.22
CA ILE A 115 -10.69 -0.22 -6.78
C ILE A 115 -9.85 -1.14 -7.64
N GLU A 116 -8.75 -0.62 -8.17
CA GLU A 116 -7.71 -1.42 -8.80
C GLU A 116 -6.60 -1.67 -7.77
N LEU A 117 -6.34 -2.93 -7.45
CA LEU A 117 -5.24 -3.35 -6.56
C LEU A 117 -4.11 -3.92 -7.41
N TRP A 118 -2.99 -3.20 -7.44
CA TRP A 118 -1.87 -3.47 -8.33
C TRP A 118 -0.67 -4.06 -7.60
N ASP A 119 -0.07 -5.08 -8.22
CA ASP A 119 1.29 -5.55 -7.93
C ASP A 119 2.17 -5.30 -9.16
N THR A 120 3.13 -4.39 -9.04
CA THR A 120 4.00 -3.99 -10.15
C THR A 120 5.47 -4.02 -9.74
N TRP A 121 6.34 -3.88 -10.72
CA TRP A 121 7.78 -3.70 -10.52
C TRP A 121 8.16 -2.38 -11.13
N MET A 122 8.93 -1.54 -10.44
CA MET A 122 9.51 -0.35 -11.07
C MET A 122 10.64 -0.79 -12.01
N ASP A 123 10.30 -0.91 -13.29
CA ASP A 123 11.23 -1.26 -14.36
C ASP A 123 11.09 -0.31 -15.56
N GLU A 124 12.13 -0.25 -16.37
CA GLU A 124 12.14 0.50 -17.63
C GLU A 124 11.22 -0.17 -18.67
N LYS A 125 11.08 -1.50 -18.61
CA LYS A 125 10.23 -2.29 -19.51
C LYS A 125 8.87 -2.56 -18.90
N ILE A 126 7.83 -2.12 -19.59
CA ILE A 126 6.44 -2.40 -19.23
C ILE A 126 6.09 -3.75 -19.86
N GLU A 127 5.99 -4.79 -19.03
CA GLU A 127 5.32 -6.02 -19.43
C GLU A 127 3.80 -5.82 -19.42
N GLU A 128 3.09 -6.53 -20.29
CA GLU A 128 1.63 -6.52 -20.34
C GLU A 128 1.06 -7.10 -19.02
N PRO A 129 0.21 -6.34 -18.31
CA PRO A 129 -0.28 -6.75 -17.00
C PRO A 129 -1.35 -7.84 -17.10
N ILE A 130 -1.38 -8.74 -16.11
CA ILE A 130 -2.48 -9.69 -15.93
C ILE A 130 -3.59 -8.98 -15.15
N ILE A 131 -4.68 -8.63 -15.83
CA ILE A 131 -5.83 -7.98 -15.21
C ILE A 131 -6.91 -9.01 -14.94
N ARG A 132 -7.39 -9.07 -13.70
CA ARG A 132 -8.54 -9.90 -13.30
C ARG A 132 -9.62 -9.00 -12.72
N GLU A 133 -10.79 -9.03 -13.34
CA GLU A 133 -11.98 -8.33 -12.85
C GLU A 133 -12.81 -9.27 -11.97
N LEU A 134 -13.29 -8.77 -10.85
CA LEU A 134 -14.14 -9.54 -9.92
C LEU A 134 -15.09 -8.65 -9.12
N ASN A 135 -16.18 -9.23 -8.65
CA ASN A 135 -17.07 -8.59 -7.71
C ASN A 135 -16.49 -8.70 -6.29
N ILE A 136 -16.73 -7.70 -5.44
CA ILE A 136 -16.30 -7.69 -4.04
C ILE A 136 -16.74 -8.93 -3.23
N GLN A 137 -17.83 -9.58 -3.62
CA GLN A 137 -18.31 -10.83 -3.02
C GLN A 137 -17.37 -12.02 -3.29
N ASP A 138 -16.66 -12.00 -4.42
CA ASP A 138 -15.72 -13.03 -4.83
C ASP A 138 -14.30 -12.77 -4.29
N LEU A 139 -14.05 -11.60 -3.72
CA LEU A 139 -12.73 -11.24 -3.18
C LEU A 139 -12.47 -12.00 -1.87
N THR A 140 -11.39 -12.79 -1.87
CA THR A 140 -10.97 -13.61 -0.73
C THR A 140 -9.52 -13.32 -0.34
N VAL A 141 -9.15 -13.70 0.89
CA VAL A 141 -7.77 -13.65 1.38
C VAL A 141 -6.82 -14.42 0.46
N GLN A 142 -7.26 -15.57 -0.07
CA GLN A 142 -6.48 -16.36 -1.01
C GLN A 142 -6.19 -15.60 -2.31
N LEU A 143 -7.15 -14.84 -2.83
CA LEU A 143 -6.92 -13.99 -4.00
C LEU A 143 -5.96 -12.85 -3.70
N ILE A 144 -6.08 -12.20 -2.54
CA ILE A 144 -5.13 -11.18 -2.10
C ILE A 144 -3.72 -11.76 -2.01
N LYS A 145 -3.56 -12.95 -1.41
CA LYS A 145 -2.29 -13.68 -1.35
C LYS A 145 -1.72 -13.91 -2.73
N GLU A 146 -2.54 -14.41 -3.66
CA GLU A 146 -2.11 -14.75 -5.01
C GLU A 146 -1.74 -13.54 -5.86
N SER A 147 -2.33 -12.38 -5.59
CA SER A 147 -2.15 -11.17 -6.40
C SER A 147 -1.07 -10.24 -5.88
N VAL A 148 -1.08 -9.91 -4.59
CA VAL A 148 -0.16 -8.92 -3.98
C VAL A 148 0.64 -9.51 -2.81
N GLY A 149 0.31 -10.70 -2.33
CA GLY A 149 0.95 -11.31 -1.15
C GLY A 149 2.09 -12.28 -1.42
N LYS A 150 2.40 -12.62 -2.68
CA LYS A 150 3.38 -13.65 -3.01
C LYS A 150 4.82 -13.28 -2.67
N GLY A 151 5.15 -11.99 -2.67
CA GLY A 151 6.51 -11.50 -2.44
C GLY A 151 7.57 -11.98 -3.45
N CYS A 152 7.15 -12.60 -4.56
CA CYS A 152 8.05 -13.14 -5.57
C CYS A 152 7.86 -12.46 -6.91
N TYR A 153 8.95 -12.38 -7.68
CA TYR A 153 8.97 -11.80 -9.02
C TYR A 153 7.97 -12.47 -9.97
N GLY A 154 7.20 -11.65 -10.68
CA GLY A 154 6.20 -12.07 -11.64
C GLY A 154 5.79 -10.92 -12.56
N LYS A 155 4.89 -11.20 -13.51
CA LYS A 155 4.30 -10.17 -14.36
C LYS A 155 3.50 -9.18 -13.53
N PRO A 156 3.45 -7.89 -13.92
CA PRO A 156 2.54 -6.94 -13.30
C PRO A 156 1.12 -7.49 -13.29
N SER A 157 0.39 -7.32 -12.19
CA SER A 157 -0.97 -7.82 -12.08
C SER A 157 -1.89 -6.83 -11.39
N CYS A 158 -3.17 -6.92 -11.74
CA CYS A 158 -4.22 -6.08 -11.19
C CYS A 158 -5.45 -6.90 -10.84
N LEU A 159 -5.92 -6.75 -9.61
CA LEU A 159 -7.29 -7.10 -9.24
C LEU A 159 -8.15 -5.85 -9.36
N LYS A 160 -9.06 -5.85 -10.34
CA LYS A 160 -10.05 -4.79 -10.52
C LYS A 160 -11.35 -5.22 -9.85
N ILE A 161 -11.66 -4.57 -8.74
CA ILE A 161 -12.67 -5.01 -7.78
C ILE A 161 -13.84 -4.02 -7.82
N THR A 162 -15.04 -4.53 -8.08
CA THR A 162 -16.25 -3.70 -8.24
C THR A 162 -17.38 -4.18 -7.32
N ILE A 163 -18.33 -3.29 -7.03
CA ILE A 163 -19.55 -3.63 -6.27
C ILE A 163 -20.62 -4.23 -7.18
N LYS A 164 -20.61 -3.89 -8.48
CA LYS A 164 -21.65 -4.30 -9.43
C LYS A 164 -21.63 -5.81 -9.60
N ASN A 165 -22.77 -6.46 -9.40
CA ASN A 165 -22.94 -7.84 -9.85
C ASN A 165 -22.64 -7.87 -11.35
N LEU A 166 -21.70 -8.73 -11.78
CA LEU A 166 -21.46 -9.02 -13.20
C LEU A 166 -22.63 -9.83 -13.82
N LEU A 167 -23.85 -9.65 -13.30
CA LEU A 167 -25.05 -10.34 -13.72
C LEU A 167 -25.92 -9.38 -14.52
N TYR A 168 -25.85 -9.58 -15.84
CA TYR A 168 -26.82 -9.20 -16.88
C TYR A 168 -26.89 -7.73 -17.30
N ASP A 169 -25.98 -7.32 -18.18
CA ASP A 169 -26.36 -6.49 -19.33
C ASP A 169 -27.13 -7.38 -20.32
N PHE A 170 -28.44 -7.58 -20.07
CA PHE A 170 -29.33 -7.91 -21.18
C PHE A 170 -29.67 -6.60 -21.89
N GLN A 171 -29.29 -6.53 -23.15
CA GLN A 171 -29.75 -5.53 -24.10
C GLN A 171 -31.29 -5.58 -24.21
N GLU A 172 -31.94 -4.43 -24.07
CA GLU A 172 -33.15 -4.07 -24.81
C GLU A 172 -32.98 -2.66 -25.39
#